data_AF-A0A3D3RC65-F1
#
_entry.id   AF-A0A3D3RC65-F1
#
_cell.length_a   1.000
_cell.length_b   1.000
_cell.length_c   1.000
_cell.angle_alpha   90.00
_cell.angle_beta   90.00
_cell.angle_gamma   90.00
#
_symmetry.space_group_name_H-M   'P 1'
#
loop_
_entity.id
_entity.type
_entity.pdbx_description
1 polymer ?
#
loop_
_entity_poly.entity_id
_entity_poly.type
_entity_poly.pdbx_seq_one_letter_code
_entity_poly.pdbx_strand_id
1 'polypeptide(L)'
;KEGTELSTTTTESFSWMRTSTANASNPFSMPRPELSSISAVEGAGNEFMEQVFDNLDEGEVGVVMNADKSICYVVKVINRIPSTPGGLTAMYQEFLKEDMFFFFSPYLPMAQMEQQQTNFEWSQELEAKYQVEKFFEQVEG
;
A
#
# COMPACT_ATOMS: atom_id res chain seq x y z
N LYS A 1 0.86 38.21 16.35
CA LYS A 1 0.40 37.10 15.49
C LYS A 1 0.96 35.84 16.12
N GLU A 2 0.15 35.19 16.96
CA GLU A 2 0.52 33.92 17.59
C GLU A 2 0.58 32.88 16.47
N GLY A 3 1.79 32.56 16.03
CA GLY A 3 2.01 31.49 15.06
C GLY A 3 1.93 30.18 15.81
N THR A 4 0.98 29.33 15.42
CA THR A 4 0.91 27.95 15.88
C THR A 4 2.28 27.30 15.73
N GLU A 5 2.83 26.79 16.82
CA GLU A 5 4.13 26.13 16.83
C GLU A 5 4.03 24.85 15.99
N LEU A 6 4.74 24.81 14.85
CA LEU A 6 4.82 23.64 14.00
C LEU A 6 5.85 22.68 14.59
N SER A 7 5.41 21.55 15.11
CA SER A 7 6.30 20.48 15.57
C SER A 7 6.73 19.62 14.38
N THR A 8 8.04 19.51 14.15
CA THR A 8 8.61 18.60 13.16
C THR A 8 9.01 17.30 13.85
N THR A 9 8.54 16.16 13.34
CA THR A 9 8.90 14.83 13.85
C THR A 9 9.55 14.02 12.73
N THR A 10 10.75 13.49 12.99
CA THR A 10 11.41 12.54 12.09
C THR A 10 10.84 11.15 12.34
N THR A 11 10.38 10.48 11.28
CA THR A 11 9.86 9.12 11.36
C THR A 11 11.00 8.08 11.34
N GLU A 12 10.68 6.86 11.76
CA GLU A 12 11.43 5.66 11.39
C GLU A 12 11.45 5.44 9.87
N SER A 13 12.35 4.57 9.41
CA SER A 13 12.31 4.09 8.03
C SER A 13 11.08 3.20 7.82
N PHE A 14 10.38 3.40 6.70
CA PHE A 14 9.23 2.60 6.32
C PHE A 14 9.23 2.29 4.82
N SER A 15 8.50 1.24 4.43
CA SER A 15 8.16 0.89 3.05
C SER A 15 6.69 1.23 2.78
N TRP A 16 6.26 1.24 1.52
CA TRP A 16 4.84 1.46 1.18
C TRP A 16 3.92 0.44 1.88
N MET A 17 4.26 -0.83 1.72
CA MET A 17 3.54 -1.96 2.32
C MET A 17 4.40 -2.64 3.37
N ARG A 18 3.76 -3.25 4.36
CA ARG A 18 4.39 -4.10 5.37
C ARG A 18 3.65 -5.41 5.52
N THR A 19 4.35 -6.43 6.00
CA THR A 19 3.77 -7.68 6.46
C THR A 19 4.04 -7.83 7.95
N SER A 20 3.08 -8.40 8.67
CA SER A 20 3.29 -8.71 10.09
C SER A 20 4.30 -9.84 10.23
N THR A 21 5.29 -9.64 11.11
CA THR A 21 6.24 -10.67 11.53
C THR A 21 5.78 -11.42 12.79
N ALA A 22 4.63 -11.05 13.35
CA ALA A 22 4.05 -11.78 14.47
C ALA A 22 3.67 -13.20 14.03
N ASN A 23 3.84 -14.16 14.94
CA ASN A 23 3.48 -15.55 14.67
C ASN A 23 1.99 -15.64 14.33
N ALA A 24 1.69 -16.04 13.10
CA ALA A 24 0.32 -16.32 12.70
C ALA A 24 -0.22 -17.50 13.50
N SER A 25 -1.47 -17.41 13.96
CA SER A 25 -2.12 -18.55 14.64
C SER A 25 -2.30 -19.75 13.72
N ASN A 26 -2.32 -19.53 12.40
CA ASN A 26 -2.31 -20.57 11.37
C ASN A 26 -0.99 -20.51 10.58
N PRO A 27 -0.14 -21.55 10.63
CA PRO A 27 1.13 -21.58 9.88
C PRO A 27 0.96 -21.67 8.36
N PHE A 28 -0.26 -21.96 7.87
CA PHE A 28 -0.59 -21.98 6.45
C PHE A 28 -1.21 -20.68 5.95
N SER A 29 -1.51 -19.72 6.83
CA SER A 29 -1.95 -18.39 6.39
C SER A 29 -0.72 -17.54 6.11
N MET A 30 -0.57 -17.10 4.86
CA MET A 30 0.41 -16.09 4.52
C MET A 30 -0.03 -14.74 5.08
N PRO A 31 0.87 -13.97 5.74
CA PRO A 31 0.55 -12.64 6.21
C PRO A 31 0.18 -11.76 5.02
N ARG A 32 -1.02 -11.16 5.08
CA ARG A 32 -1.48 -10.24 4.04
C ARG A 32 -0.67 -8.94 4.14
N PRO A 33 -0.12 -8.43 3.03
CA PRO A 33 0.47 -7.11 3.01
C PRO A 33 -0.59 -6.05 3.32
N GLU A 34 -0.23 -5.10 4.17
CA GLU A 34 -1.04 -3.95 4.54
C GLU A 34 -0.23 -2.66 4.38
N LEU A 35 -0.90 -1.52 4.27
CA LEU A 35 -0.22 -0.22 4.25
C LEU A 35 0.59 -0.03 5.54
N SER A 36 1.79 0.50 5.41
CA SER A 36 2.62 0.80 6.58
C SER A 36 1.97 1.88 7.44
N SER A 37 1.95 1.65 8.75
CA SER A 37 1.67 2.72 9.71
C SER A 37 2.94 3.54 9.94
N ILE A 38 2.85 4.86 9.80
CA ILE A 38 3.96 5.78 10.04
C ILE A 38 3.71 6.48 11.37
N SER A 39 4.64 6.37 12.32
CA SER A 39 4.41 6.84 13.71
C SER A 39 3.95 8.30 13.84
N ALA A 40 4.39 9.18 12.94
CA ALA A 40 4.06 10.60 12.96
C ALA A 40 2.86 10.99 12.08
N VAL A 41 2.23 10.03 11.38
CA VAL A 41 1.16 10.29 10.40
C VAL A 41 -0.05 9.43 10.72
N GLU A 42 -1.10 10.07 11.21
CA GLU A 42 -2.39 9.42 11.43
C GLU A 42 -3.10 9.17 10.09
N GLY A 43 -3.39 7.90 9.80
CA GLY A 43 -4.17 7.50 8.63
C GLY A 43 -3.46 7.68 7.29
N ALA A 44 -2.16 7.35 7.19
CA ALA A 44 -1.44 7.36 5.91
C ALA A 44 -2.09 6.38 4.91
N GLY A 45 -2.78 6.94 3.91
CA GLY A 45 -3.44 6.17 2.85
C GLY A 45 -2.57 5.98 1.60
N ASN A 46 -3.15 5.38 0.55
CA ASN A 46 -2.44 5.21 -0.74
C ASN A 46 -2.06 6.55 -1.39
N GLU A 47 -2.94 7.56 -1.40
CA GLU A 47 -2.61 8.90 -1.92
C GLU A 47 -1.40 9.51 -1.18
N PHE A 48 -1.30 9.24 0.14
CA PHE A 48 -0.15 9.65 0.93
C PHE A 48 1.12 8.95 0.49
N MET A 49 1.06 7.62 0.35
CA MET A 49 2.20 6.82 -0.06
C MET A 49 2.67 7.18 -1.47
N GLU A 50 1.77 7.33 -2.43
CA GLU A 50 2.10 7.76 -3.80
C GLU A 50 2.81 9.11 -3.82
N GLN A 51 2.27 10.09 -3.07
CA GLN A 51 2.92 11.40 -2.99
C GLN A 51 4.31 11.31 -2.38
N VAL A 52 4.49 10.51 -1.33
CA VAL A 52 5.80 10.37 -0.67
C VAL A 52 6.77 9.54 -1.47
N PHE A 53 6.36 8.45 -2.12
CA PHE A 53 7.25 7.52 -2.79
C PHE A 53 7.56 7.89 -4.24
N ASP A 54 6.57 8.40 -4.99
CA ASP A 54 6.67 8.58 -6.43
C ASP A 54 6.83 10.05 -6.84
N ASN A 55 6.25 10.97 -6.06
CA ASN A 55 6.17 12.39 -6.44
C ASN A 55 7.15 13.31 -5.69
N LEU A 56 7.94 12.79 -4.75
CA LEU A 56 8.93 13.58 -4.01
C LEU A 56 10.32 12.98 -4.12
N ASP A 57 11.33 13.78 -4.42
CA ASP A 57 12.72 13.35 -4.41
C ASP A 57 13.37 13.46 -3.03
N GLU A 58 14.53 12.85 -2.85
CA GLU A 58 15.35 13.02 -1.64
C GLU A 58 15.70 14.50 -1.42
N GLY A 59 15.38 15.01 -0.24
CA GLY A 59 15.52 16.42 0.13
C GLY A 59 14.32 17.29 -0.22
N GLU A 60 13.36 16.81 -1.01
CA GLU A 60 12.17 17.55 -1.43
C GLU A 60 11.12 17.62 -0.32
N VAL A 61 10.34 18.71 -0.33
CA VAL A 61 9.24 18.96 0.59
C VAL A 61 7.93 18.98 -0.19
N GLY A 62 6.96 18.18 0.26
CA GLY A 62 5.62 18.13 -0.29
C GLY A 62 4.54 18.34 0.77
N VAL A 63 3.32 18.54 0.31
CA VAL A 63 2.13 18.63 1.16
C VAL A 63 1.17 17.54 0.74
N VAL A 64 0.64 16.81 1.72
CA VAL A 64 -0.24 15.67 1.46
C VAL A 64 -1.23 15.46 2.59
N MET A 65 -2.41 14.97 2.26
CA MET A 65 -3.45 14.69 3.26
C MET A 65 -3.43 13.22 3.68
N ASN A 66 -3.97 12.94 4.86
CA ASN A 66 -4.28 11.57 5.25
C ASN A 66 -5.48 10.99 4.48
N ALA A 67 -5.75 9.69 4.67
CA ALA A 67 -6.72 8.93 3.89
C ALA A 67 -8.15 9.50 3.92
N ASP A 68 -8.60 10.03 5.07
CA ASP A 68 -9.93 10.62 5.22
C ASP A 68 -9.97 12.14 4.93
N LYS A 69 -8.82 12.71 4.54
CA LYS A 69 -8.65 14.14 4.21
C LYS A 69 -8.97 15.07 5.37
N SER A 70 -8.84 14.60 6.61
CA SER A 70 -9.04 15.42 7.82
C SER A 70 -7.78 16.17 8.27
N ILE A 71 -6.59 15.66 7.96
CA ILE A 71 -5.29 16.22 8.39
C ILE A 71 -4.39 16.44 7.17
N CYS A 72 -3.74 17.61 7.14
CA CYS A 72 -2.76 17.98 6.13
C CYS A 72 -1.35 17.95 6.72
N TYR A 73 -0.45 17.19 6.09
CA TYR A 73 0.93 17.01 6.50
C TYR A 73 1.88 17.70 5.54
N VAL A 74 2.92 18.34 6.09
CA VAL A 74 4.09 18.80 5.33
C VAL A 74 5.19 17.77 5.53
N VAL A 75 5.59 17.11 4.44
CA VAL A 75 6.53 15.98 4.48
C VAL A 75 7.82 16.38 3.78
N LYS A 76 8.96 16.04 4.37
CA LYS A 76 10.27 16.14 3.72
C LYS A 76 10.90 14.76 3.63
N VAL A 77 11.24 14.32 2.42
CA VAL A 77 11.95 13.06 2.25
C VAL A 77 13.42 13.28 2.65
N ILE A 78 13.87 12.61 3.70
CA ILE A 78 15.25 12.78 4.20
C ILE A 78 16.23 11.95 3.38
N ASN A 79 15.88 10.69 3.12
CA ASN A 79 16.68 9.74 2.37
C ASN A 79 15.81 8.61 1.81
N ARG A 80 16.33 7.89 0.80
CA ARG A 80 15.71 6.69 0.25
C ARG A 80 16.61 5.47 0.37
N ILE A 81 16.02 4.29 0.51
CA ILE A 81 16.75 3.03 0.53
C ILE A 81 16.12 2.09 -0.51
N PRO A 82 16.87 1.62 -1.51
CA PRO A 82 18.26 2.00 -1.84
C PRO A 82 18.35 3.39 -2.52
N SER A 83 19.29 4.23 -2.09
CA SER A 83 19.56 5.55 -2.71
C SER A 83 20.52 5.51 -3.90
N THR A 84 21.10 4.34 -4.22
CA THR A 84 22.10 4.21 -5.29
C THR A 84 21.56 3.39 -6.46
N PRO A 85 21.98 3.69 -7.71
CA PRO A 85 21.61 2.89 -8.88
C PRO A 85 22.00 1.40 -8.75
N GLY A 86 23.13 1.12 -8.10
CA GLY A 86 23.57 -0.26 -7.83
C GLY A 86 22.65 -0.98 -6.85
N GLY A 87 22.17 -0.30 -5.81
CA GLY A 87 21.21 -0.85 -4.85
C GLY A 87 19.84 -1.13 -5.49
N LEU A 88 19.33 -0.22 -6.32
CA LEU A 88 18.10 -0.45 -7.10
C LEU A 88 18.25 -1.64 -8.03
N THR A 89 19.38 -1.73 -8.74
CA THR A 89 19.67 -2.89 -9.60
C THR A 89 19.70 -4.18 -8.81
N ALA A 90 20.34 -4.20 -7.63
CA ALA A 90 20.36 -5.38 -6.77
C ALA A 90 18.95 -5.80 -6.33
N MET A 91 18.12 -4.84 -5.90
CA MET A 91 16.73 -5.10 -5.50
C MET A 91 15.91 -5.67 -6.66
N TYR A 92 16.08 -5.13 -7.87
CA TYR A 92 15.44 -5.64 -9.08
C TYR A 92 15.91 -7.05 -9.44
N GLN A 93 17.22 -7.33 -9.33
CA GLN A 93 17.74 -8.68 -9.58
C GLN A 93 17.24 -9.70 -8.56
N GLU A 94 17.07 -9.32 -7.29
CA GLU A 94 16.44 -10.19 -6.29
C GLU A 94 14.98 -10.45 -6.62
N PHE A 95 14.22 -9.43 -7.03
CA PHE A 95 12.85 -9.60 -7.50
C PHE A 95 12.75 -10.59 -8.67
N LEU A 96 13.64 -10.48 -9.67
CA LEU A 96 13.64 -11.38 -10.84
C LEU A 96 14.00 -12.83 -10.51
N LYS A 97 14.70 -13.08 -9.40
CA LYS A 97 15.03 -14.45 -8.96
C LYS A 97 13.90 -15.11 -8.19
N GLU A 98 12.93 -14.33 -7.71
CA GLU A 98 11.82 -14.86 -6.94
C GLU A 98 10.93 -15.72 -7.84
N ASP A 99 10.61 -16.93 -7.39
CA ASP A 99 9.58 -17.74 -8.04
C ASP A 99 8.20 -17.19 -7.66
N MET A 100 7.71 -16.27 -8.51
CA MET A 100 6.41 -15.59 -8.37
C MET A 100 5.21 -16.55 -8.26
N PHE A 101 5.38 -17.82 -8.68
CA PHE A 101 4.31 -18.82 -8.72
C PHE A 101 4.44 -19.91 -7.65
N PHE A 102 5.49 -19.84 -6.82
CA PHE A 102 5.65 -20.73 -5.69
C PHE A 102 4.65 -20.38 -4.58
N PHE A 103 4.08 -21.41 -3.93
CA PHE A 103 3.04 -21.22 -2.90
C PHE A 103 3.49 -20.38 -1.70
N PHE A 104 4.80 -20.24 -1.47
CA PHE A 104 5.36 -19.39 -0.41
C PHE A 104 5.94 -18.06 -0.92
N SER A 105 5.67 -17.69 -2.17
CA SER A 105 6.11 -16.39 -2.70
C SER A 105 5.46 -15.26 -1.91
N PRO A 106 6.23 -14.27 -1.43
CA PRO A 106 5.69 -13.11 -0.73
C PRO A 106 4.81 -12.23 -1.64
N TYR A 107 4.89 -12.41 -2.96
CA TYR A 107 4.11 -11.65 -3.94
C TYR A 107 2.74 -12.27 -4.25
N LEU A 108 2.54 -13.57 -3.96
CA LEU A 108 1.29 -14.26 -4.28
C LEU A 108 0.06 -13.60 -3.61
N PRO A 109 0.10 -13.18 -2.33
CA PRO A 109 -1.03 -12.48 -1.72
C PRO A 109 -1.35 -11.14 -2.40
N MET A 110 -0.35 -10.41 -2.89
CA MET A 110 -0.58 -9.14 -3.61
C MET A 110 -1.25 -9.39 -4.96
N ALA A 111 -0.75 -10.37 -5.72
CA ALA A 111 -1.34 -10.76 -6.99
C ALA A 111 -2.80 -11.24 -6.82
N GLN A 112 -3.10 -11.99 -5.75
CA GLN A 112 -4.47 -12.43 -5.45
C GLN A 112 -5.39 -11.25 -5.11
N MET A 113 -4.91 -10.25 -4.37
CA MET A 113 -5.69 -9.05 -4.06
C MET A 113 -6.07 -8.29 -5.34
N GLU A 114 -5.09 -8.03 -6.21
CA GLU A 114 -5.33 -7.33 -7.48
C GLU A 114 -6.24 -8.13 -8.41
N GLN A 115 -6.06 -9.45 -8.48
CA GLN A 115 -6.93 -10.31 -9.28
C GLN A 115 -8.38 -10.27 -8.78
N GLN A 116 -8.61 -10.33 -7.47
CA GLN A 116 -9.97 -10.27 -6.91
C GLN A 116 -10.65 -8.94 -7.23
N GLN A 117 -9.93 -7.83 -7.06
CA GLN A 117 -10.45 -6.51 -7.39
C GLN A 117 -10.77 -6.40 -8.89
N THR A 118 -9.84 -6.80 -9.74
CA THR A 118 -10.01 -6.77 -11.20
C THR A 118 -11.21 -7.62 -11.64
N ASN A 119 -11.35 -8.84 -11.10
CA ASN A 119 -12.48 -9.71 -11.43
C ASN A 119 -13.82 -9.12 -10.99
N PHE A 120 -13.85 -8.45 -9.83
CA PHE A 120 -15.05 -7.78 -9.33
C PHE A 120 -15.44 -6.60 -10.23
N GLU A 121 -14.50 -5.73 -10.55
CA GLU A 121 -14.71 -4.59 -11.44
C GLU A 121 -15.16 -5.05 -12.83
N TRP A 122 -14.47 -6.03 -13.41
CA TRP A 122 -14.83 -6.63 -14.69
C TRP A 122 -16.23 -7.27 -14.69
N SER A 123 -16.60 -7.99 -13.62
CA SER A 123 -17.94 -8.56 -13.46
C SER A 123 -19.01 -7.47 -13.38
N GLN A 124 -18.76 -6.40 -12.62
CA GLN A 124 -19.69 -5.26 -12.54
C GLN A 124 -19.87 -4.59 -13.89
N GLU A 125 -18.79 -4.38 -14.64
CA GLU A 125 -18.86 -3.80 -15.97
C GLU A 125 -19.65 -4.69 -16.95
N LEU A 126 -19.45 -6.01 -16.89
CA LEU A 126 -20.23 -6.96 -17.68
C LEU A 126 -21.71 -6.94 -17.32
N GLU A 127 -22.04 -6.96 -16.03
CA GLU A 127 -23.42 -6.88 -15.54
C GLU A 127 -24.09 -5.59 -16.01
N ALA A 128 -23.39 -4.45 -15.90
CA ALA A 128 -23.87 -3.16 -16.36
C ALA A 128 -24.08 -3.13 -17.88
N LYS A 129 -23.13 -3.69 -18.65
CA LYS A 129 -23.18 -3.73 -20.11
C LYS A 129 -24.35 -4.57 -20.64
N TYR A 130 -24.63 -5.70 -19.99
CA TYR A 130 -25.67 -6.63 -20.42
C TYR A 130 -26.98 -6.51 -19.63
N GLN A 131 -27.11 -5.50 -18.76
CA GLN A 131 -28.30 -5.24 -17.94
C GLN A 131 -28.76 -6.49 -17.18
N VAL A 132 -27.81 -7.19 -16.54
CA VAL A 132 -28.11 -8.44 -15.84
C VAL A 132 -29.03 -8.18 -14.65
N GLU A 133 -30.24 -8.72 -14.69
CA GLU A 133 -31.16 -8.72 -13.56
C GLU A 133 -30.85 -9.89 -12.61
N LYS A 134 -30.50 -9.58 -11.36
CA LYS A 134 -30.23 -10.59 -10.33
C LYS A 134 -31.54 -10.95 -9.62
N PHE A 135 -32.05 -12.14 -9.89
CA PHE A 135 -33.15 -12.72 -9.13
C PHE A 135 -32.57 -13.50 -7.95
N PHE A 136 -32.60 -12.91 -6.75
CA PHE A 136 -32.26 -13.62 -5.53
C PHE A 136 -33.54 -14.26 -4.98
N GLU A 137 -33.67 -15.57 -5.14
CA GLU A 137 -34.74 -16.33 -4.48
C GLU A 137 -34.37 -16.49 -3.00
N GLN A 138 -35.19 -15.94 -2.09
CA GLN A 138 -35.06 -16.22 -0.67
C GLN A 138 -35.36 -17.70 -0.44
N VAL A 139 -34.32 -18.49 -0.21
CA VAL A 139 -34.49 -19.84 0.33
C VAL A 139 -34.93 -19.67 1.78
N GLU A 140 -36.25 -19.67 2.01
CA GLU A 140 -36.81 -19.83 3.36
C GLU A 140 -36.37 -21.20 3.90
N GLY A 141 -35.78 -21.17 5.10
CA GLY A 141 -35.26 -22.35 5.80
C GLY A 141 -36.32 -23.16 6.54
#